data_AF-A0A3E4WFG4-F1
#
_entry.id   AF-A0A3E4WFG4-F1
#
_cell.length_a   1.000
_cell.length_b   1.000
_cell.length_c   1.000
_cell.angle_alpha   90.00
_cell.angle_beta   90.00
_cell.angle_gamma   90.00
#
_symmetry.space_group_name_H-M   'P 1'
#
loop_
_entity.id
_entity.type
_entity.pdbx_description
1 polymer ?
#
loop_
_entity_poly.entity_id
_entity_poly.type
_entity_poly.pdbx_seq_one_letter_code
_entity_poly.pdbx_strand_id
1 'polypeptide(L)' 'MKITINWVTRDWNLIRRLREKYRLPQYMNVNGLTEAEVDEETLSNLRKGEPKYLIIRKVEK' A
#
# COMPACT_ATOMS: atom_id res chain seq x y z
N MET A 1 2.09 -12.40 2.47
CA MET A 1 1.04 -11.99 3.43
C MET A 1 0.09 -11.00 2.77
N LYS A 2 -1.22 -11.06 3.09
CA LYS A 2 -2.21 -10.15 2.49
C LYS A 2 -2.39 -8.89 3.33
N ILE A 3 -2.33 -7.75 2.65
CA ILE A 3 -2.55 -6.43 3.24
C ILE A 3 -3.56 -5.64 2.41
N THR A 4 -4.19 -4.68 3.06
CA THR A 4 -5.03 -3.67 2.42
C THR A 4 -4.42 -2.30 2.68
N ILE A 5 -4.19 -1.55 1.61
CA ILE A 5 -3.62 -0.21 1.63
C ILE A 5 -4.74 0.78 1.35
N ASN A 6 -4.93 1.72 2.28
CA ASN A 6 -5.75 2.91 2.07
C ASN A 6 -4.82 4.11 1.83
N TRP A 7 -4.91 4.73 0.65
CA TRP A 7 -4.11 5.89 0.31
C TRP A 7 -4.74 7.15 0.92
N VAL A 8 -4.06 7.77 1.88
CA VAL A 8 -4.56 9.03 2.49
C VAL A 8 -4.15 10.27 1.70
N THR A 9 -3.18 10.12 0.78
CA THR A 9 -2.79 11.16 -0.17
C THR A 9 -3.62 11.09 -1.46
N ARG A 10 -3.78 12.24 -2.13
CA ARG A 10 -4.35 12.35 -3.49
C ARG A 10 -3.29 12.54 -4.57
N ASP A 11 -2.01 12.55 -4.20
CA ASP A 11 -0.90 12.65 -5.16
C ASP A 11 -0.73 11.32 -5.92
N TRP A 12 -1.30 11.27 -7.13
CA TRP A 12 -1.23 10.11 -8.02
C TRP A 12 0.19 9.76 -8.45
N ASN A 13 1.09 10.74 -8.57
CA ASN A 13 2.48 10.49 -8.92
C ASN A 13 3.24 9.84 -7.76
N LEU A 14 2.97 10.26 -6.53
CA LEU A 14 3.49 9.59 -5.34
C LEU A 14 2.96 8.16 -5.23
N ILE A 15 1.65 7.96 -5.36
CA ILE A 15 1.03 6.62 -5.32
C ILE A 15 1.65 5.70 -6.38
N ARG A 16 1.79 6.18 -7.62
CA ARG A 16 2.40 5.40 -8.72
C ARG A 16 3.84 5.00 -8.39
N ARG A 17 4.67 5.93 -7.91
CA ARG A 17 6.07 5.67 -7.52
C ARG A 17 6.16 4.64 -6.39
N LEU A 18 5.28 4.73 -5.38
CA LEU A 18 5.25 3.76 -4.28
C LEU A 18 4.83 2.38 -4.77
N ARG A 19 3.84 2.30 -5.67
CA ARG A 19 3.44 1.05 -6.29
C ARG A 19 4.57 0.41 -7.08
N GLU A 20 5.31 1.19 -7.87
CA GLU A 20 6.46 0.68 -8.63
C GLU A 20 7.59 0.22 -7.70
N LYS A 21 7.94 1.05 -6.70
CA LYS A 21 9.00 0.76 -5.73
C LYS A 21 8.76 -0.53 -4.97
N TYR A 22 7.53 -0.75 -4.50
CA TYR A 22 7.17 -1.90 -3.68
C TYR A 22 6.41 -2.98 -4.45
N ARG A 23 6.37 -2.89 -5.79
CA ARG A 23 5.66 -3.83 -6.69
C ARG A 23 4.20 -4.09 -6.27
N LEU A 24 3.52 -3.04 -5.83
CA LEU A 24 2.12 -3.12 -5.43
C LEU A 24 1.19 -3.04 -6.65
N PRO A 25 -0.03 -3.60 -6.57
CA PRO A 25 -0.98 -3.52 -7.67
C PRO A 25 -1.39 -2.09 -8.02
N GLN A 26 -1.63 -1.87 -9.32
CA GLN A 26 -2.01 -0.57 -9.88
C GLN A 26 -3.52 -0.28 -9.78
N TYR A 27 -4.33 -1.26 -9.35
CA TYR A 27 -5.77 -1.09 -9.21
C TYR A 27 -6.17 -0.63 -7.80
N MET A 28 -7.39 -0.10 -7.71
CA MET A 28 -8.12 0.09 -6.46
C MET A 28 -9.52 -0.50 -6.60
N ASN A 29 -10.08 -0.96 -5.49
CA ASN A 29 -11.50 -1.33 -5.44
C ASN A 29 -12.39 -0.08 -5.36
N VAL A 30 -13.71 -0.29 -5.33
CA VAL A 30 -14.73 0.78 -5.24
C VAL A 30 -14.57 1.69 -4.01
N ASN A 31 -13.89 1.22 -2.96
CA ASN A 31 -13.62 1.97 -1.74
C ASN A 31 -12.27 2.70 -1.76
N GLY A 32 -11.56 2.70 -2.90
CA GLY A 32 -10.24 3.33 -3.02
C GLY A 32 -9.11 2.55 -2.34
N LEU A 33 -9.32 1.25 -2.06
CA LEU A 33 -8.34 0.41 -1.39
C LEU A 33 -7.54 -0.41 -2.40
N THR A 34 -6.25 -0.58 -2.14
CA THR A 34 -5.38 -1.52 -2.88
C THR A 34 -5.14 -2.74 -2.00
N GLU A 35 -5.58 -3.91 -2.45
CA GLU A 35 -5.22 -5.19 -1.86
C GLU A 35 -3.90 -5.67 -2.46
N ALA A 36 -2.96 -6.09 -1.62
CA ALA A 36 -1.64 -6.53 -2.05
C ALA A 36 -1.16 -7.74 -1.25
N GLU A 37 -0.38 -8.57 -1.93
CA GLU A 37 0.40 -9.62 -1.28
C GLU A 37 1.86 -9.19 -1.22
N VAL A 38 2.41 -9.11 -0.01
CA VAL A 38 3.77 -8.63 0.25
C VAL A 38 4.50 -9.58 1.21
N ASP A 39 5.82 -9.50 1.27
CA ASP A 39 6.63 -10.14 2.32
C ASP A 39 6.76 -9.24 3.57
N GLU A 40 7.39 -9.79 4.62
CA GLU A 40 7.62 -9.08 5.88
C GLU A 40 8.52 -7.85 5.71
N GLU A 41 9.53 -7.94 4.86
CA GLU A 41 10.47 -6.85 4.59
C GLU A 41 9.76 -5.66 3.93
N THR A 42 8.98 -5.93 2.88
CA THR A 42 8.17 -4.92 2.17
C THR A 42 7.16 -4.29 3.11
N LEU A 43 6.49 -5.08 3.95
CA LEU A 43 5.58 -4.52 4.96
C LEU A 43 6.31 -3.60 5.95
N SER A 44 7.49 -4.02 6.44
CA SER A 44 8.31 -3.22 7.35
C SER A 44 8.73 -1.91 6.70
N ASN A 45 9.16 -1.95 5.43
CA ASN A 45 9.56 -0.79 4.66
C ASN A 45 8.39 0.15 4.37
N LEU A 46 7.20 -0.36 4.05
CA LEU A 46 5.99 0.43 3.87
C LEU A 46 5.58 1.15 5.17
N ARG A 47 5.68 0.47 6.33
CA ARG A 47 5.38 1.06 7.65
C ARG A 47 6.39 2.14 8.07
N LYS A 48 7.67 1.95 7.75
CA LYS A 48 8.75 2.91 8.07
C LYS A 48 8.76 4.12 7.15
N GLY A 49 8.53 3.91 5.85
CA GLY A 49 8.74 4.94 4.84
C GLY A 49 7.65 5.99 4.76
N GLU A 50 6.39 5.63 4.99
CA GLU A 50 5.26 6.45 4.51
C GLU A 50 4.03 6.47 5.44
N PRO A 51 4.12 6.45 6.79
CA PRO A 51 2.93 6.41 7.65
C PRO A 51 2.01 7.64 7.48
N LYS A 52 2.48 8.71 6.83
CA LYS A 52 1.71 9.92 6.53
C LYS A 52 0.85 9.84 5.27
N TYR A 53 1.14 8.93 4.35
CA TYR A 53 0.53 8.90 3.01
C TYR A 53 -0.33 7.66 2.75
N LEU A 54 -0.24 6.66 3.62
CA LEU A 54 -1.03 5.44 3.53
C LEU A 54 -1.29 4.81 4.90
N ILE A 55 -2.46 4.18 5.05
CA ILE A 55 -2.84 3.36 6.20
C ILE A 55 -2.85 1.90 5.74
N ILE A 56 -2.05 1.06 6.41
CA ILE A 56 -1.95 -0.37 6.10
C ILE A 56 -2.75 -1.16 7.13
N ARG A 57 -3.73 -1.92 6.67
CA ARG A 57 -4.42 -2.94 7.47
C ARG A 57 -3.91 -4.31 7.06
N LYS A 58 -3.43 -5.10 8.02
CA LYS A 58 -3.19 -6.53 7.78
C LYS A 58 -4.54 -7.22 7.67
N VAL A 59 -4.70 -8.09 6.69
CA VAL A 59 -5.78 -9.07 6.69
C VAL A 59 -5.18 -10.32 7.30
N GLU A 60 -5.33 -10.49 8.61
CA GLU A 60 -5.04 -11.76 9.26
C GLU A 60 -6.11 -12.76 8.83
N LYS A 61 -5.65 -13.95 8.44
CA LYS A 61 -6.49 -15.08 8.07
C LYS A 61 -6.65 -15.97 9.29
#